data_AF-I1XL02-F1
#
_entry.id   AF-I1XL02-F1
#
_cell.length_a   1.000
_cell.length_b   1.000
_cell.length_c   1.000
_cell.angle_alpha   90.00
_cell.angle_beta   90.00
_cell.angle_gamma   90.00
#
_symmetry.space_group_name_H-M   'P 1'
#
loop_
_entity.id
_entity.type
_entity.pdbx_description
1 polymer ?
#
loop_
_entity_poly.entity_id
_entity_poly.type
_entity_poly.pdbx_seq_one_letter_code
_entity_poly.pdbx_strand_id
1 'polypeptide(L)'
;MSFLPSLFIVLLGTSYAQSTPFFDPVSAEIVQLPLTSGNCTNCNLSEQAKWYFDEEIIASLPTPASASVSFPKWLEKPAEINDNIPIWIASPTLIESARLNKSGKSLLLDDGTQVNFETIAKIPQNQSFWNKNTTEFFKNRDIRLRGKMTDDAFIARTVWPLDFAINNYQLLPLSEDENLQTLVQADDGGVQQPHQNRLLWERTPGSAMEAAGKQVLGLMLNGAQGDDHEALAGHFAVVTGQFGDNGSYSGWLVNNFYNLETISEKGIIAAVTPMDNYLADLNAGQNYYRPSYMLVATLKNGQPAAEFQQSINQVMNYFYRGYFIYNHADANCTGISIDTLRALDWNIPTRGINGYVQAIGAYFYTAIIEMDLNAARQIYDYLTTETTRLLPAVAFDAIGEDLLRLTNGQATRSLSNYEKILADSIEAIWFVRIPQIPSSRVYGDAPVYSFSEYLETAPADRDEWVTLELAERNIAASFHEQPPVNPKPHPIPWPIVLILFGLSGFIILVFRRLIKHFSRRK
;
A
#
# COMPACT_ATOMS: atom_id res chain seq x y z
N MET A 1 -61.91 10.12 -24.15
CA MET A 1 -61.23 9.61 -25.36
C MET A 1 -60.20 10.67 -25.74
N SER A 2 -59.00 10.62 -25.16
CA SER A 2 -57.80 9.88 -25.60
C SER A 2 -57.16 10.49 -26.84
N PHE A 3 -55.94 11.03 -26.68
CA PHE A 3 -54.69 10.80 -27.44
C PHE A 3 -53.66 11.86 -26.98
N LEU A 4 -52.89 11.59 -25.92
CA LEU A 4 -51.49 11.12 -25.89
C LEU A 4 -50.44 12.29 -25.95
N PRO A 5 -49.22 12.13 -25.39
CA PRO A 5 -48.80 12.77 -24.13
C PRO A 5 -47.32 13.23 -24.13
N SER A 6 -46.76 13.42 -22.92
CA SER A 6 -45.33 13.23 -22.60
C SER A 6 -44.38 14.39 -22.90
N LEU A 7 -44.30 15.33 -21.94
CA LEU A 7 -43.10 16.13 -21.71
C LEU A 7 -42.79 16.13 -20.19
N PHE A 8 -42.38 14.97 -19.67
CA PHE A 8 -41.83 14.84 -18.32
C PHE A 8 -40.80 13.69 -18.30
N ILE A 9 -39.58 14.01 -18.74
CA ILE A 9 -38.35 13.21 -18.76
C ILE A 9 -37.26 14.29 -18.67
N VAL A 10 -36.28 14.37 -17.76
CA VAL A 10 -35.73 13.52 -16.70
C VAL A 10 -35.03 14.50 -15.76
N LEU A 11 -35.33 14.43 -14.46
CA LEU A 11 -34.62 15.16 -13.41
C LEU A 11 -34.66 14.31 -12.13
N LEU A 12 -34.20 13.06 -12.24
CA LEU A 12 -33.97 12.16 -11.11
C LEU A 12 -32.70 11.38 -11.42
N GLY A 13 -31.60 11.77 -10.78
CA GLY A 13 -30.29 11.16 -10.97
C GLY A 13 -29.15 11.88 -10.26
N THR A 14 -29.41 12.62 -9.17
CA THR A 14 -28.38 12.99 -8.23
C THR A 14 -28.74 12.37 -6.89
N SER A 15 -28.50 11.07 -6.77
CA SER A 15 -28.32 10.45 -5.46
C SER A 15 -27.21 11.24 -4.80
N TYR A 16 -27.53 12.07 -3.80
CA TYR A 16 -26.53 12.83 -3.07
C TYR A 16 -25.54 11.83 -2.47
N ALA A 17 -24.37 11.72 -3.09
CA ALA A 17 -23.32 10.87 -2.60
C ALA A 17 -22.91 11.38 -1.21
N GLN A 18 -22.93 10.50 -0.22
CA GLN A 18 -22.68 10.88 1.17
C GLN A 18 -21.19 11.12 1.37
N SER A 19 -20.82 12.37 1.61
CA SER A 19 -19.43 12.75 1.86
C SER A 19 -18.96 12.19 3.20
N THR A 20 -17.81 11.51 3.18
CA THR A 20 -17.13 11.02 4.39
C THR A 20 -16.18 12.12 4.89
N PRO A 21 -16.03 12.31 6.21
CA PRO A 21 -14.96 13.15 6.74
C PRO A 21 -13.57 12.55 6.44
N PHE A 22 -12.62 13.40 6.04
CA PHE A 22 -11.22 13.03 5.80
C PHE A 22 -10.29 14.00 6.52
N PHE A 23 -9.11 13.51 6.90
CA PHE A 23 -8.04 14.39 7.35
C PHE A 23 -7.48 15.17 6.15
N ASP A 24 -7.61 16.49 6.20
CA ASP A 24 -6.95 17.39 5.26
C ASP A 24 -5.58 17.77 5.82
N PRO A 25 -4.49 17.35 5.16
CA PRO A 25 -3.16 17.63 5.66
C PRO A 25 -2.77 19.11 5.50
N VAL A 26 -3.49 19.92 4.71
CA VAL A 26 -3.21 21.36 4.58
C VAL A 26 -3.73 22.13 5.78
N SER A 27 -4.99 21.92 6.15
CA SER A 27 -5.58 22.53 7.35
C SER A 27 -5.22 21.80 8.65
N ALA A 28 -4.77 20.55 8.57
CA ALA A 28 -4.64 19.62 9.69
C ALA A 28 -5.97 19.34 10.42
N GLU A 29 -7.10 19.55 9.73
CA GLU A 29 -8.46 19.38 10.23
C GLU A 29 -9.19 18.24 9.52
N ILE A 30 -10.33 17.83 10.08
CA ILE A 30 -11.26 16.96 9.39
C ILE A 30 -12.16 17.79 8.48
N VAL A 31 -12.13 17.47 7.19
CA VAL A 31 -12.95 18.11 6.17
C VAL A 31 -13.94 17.13 5.57
N GLN A 32 -15.11 17.63 5.19
CA GLN A 32 -16.11 16.84 4.49
C GLN A 32 -16.12 17.26 3.02
N LEU A 33 -15.52 16.44 2.17
CA LEU A 33 -15.36 16.74 0.74
C LEU A 33 -16.53 16.17 -0.06
N PRO A 34 -17.09 16.94 -1.02
CA PRO A 34 -18.10 16.41 -1.93
C PRO A 34 -17.51 15.27 -2.75
N LEU A 35 -18.28 14.20 -2.90
CA LEU A 35 -17.92 13.08 -3.76
C LEU A 35 -18.20 13.43 -5.22
N THR A 36 -17.32 12.95 -6.10
CA THR A 36 -17.39 13.13 -7.55
C THR A 36 -16.81 11.89 -8.23
N SER A 37 -16.66 11.90 -9.55
CA SER A 37 -15.85 10.96 -10.32
C SER A 37 -14.80 11.70 -11.14
N GLY A 38 -13.93 10.96 -11.83
CA GLY A 38 -12.95 11.50 -12.78
C GLY A 38 -13.58 12.25 -13.96
N ASN A 39 -14.87 12.02 -14.24
CA ASN A 39 -15.66 12.76 -15.22
C ASN A 39 -16.06 14.19 -14.76
N CYS A 40 -15.44 14.72 -13.70
CA CYS A 40 -15.73 16.05 -13.19
C CYS A 40 -15.27 17.18 -14.13
N THR A 41 -16.16 18.13 -14.42
CA THR A 41 -15.85 19.29 -15.27
C THR A 41 -15.18 20.43 -14.51
N ASN A 42 -15.49 20.60 -13.22
CA ASN A 42 -15.05 21.73 -12.39
C ASN A 42 -14.19 21.28 -11.19
N CYS A 43 -13.36 20.25 -11.38
CA CYS A 43 -12.42 19.78 -10.38
C CYS A 43 -10.98 20.14 -10.78
N ASN A 44 -10.15 20.44 -9.80
CA ASN A 44 -8.73 20.76 -10.00
C ASN A 44 -7.88 19.48 -10.05
N LEU A 45 -8.29 18.49 -10.85
CA LEU A 45 -7.55 17.24 -11.04
C LEU A 45 -6.83 17.26 -12.39
N SER A 46 -5.69 16.57 -12.48
CA SER A 46 -5.01 16.37 -13.75
C SER A 46 -5.85 15.54 -14.73
N GLU A 47 -5.61 15.70 -16.03
CA GLU A 47 -6.31 14.92 -17.06
C GLU A 47 -6.01 13.41 -16.92
N GLN A 48 -4.78 13.06 -16.51
CA GLN A 48 -4.40 11.68 -16.25
C GLN A 48 -5.16 11.10 -15.04
N ALA A 49 -5.26 11.85 -13.94
CA ALA A 49 -6.02 11.43 -12.78
C ALA A 49 -7.51 11.26 -13.14
N LYS A 50 -8.10 12.21 -13.85
CA LYS A 50 -9.49 12.10 -14.34
C LYS A 50 -9.72 10.83 -15.15
N TRP A 51 -8.76 10.45 -15.99
CA TRP A 51 -8.86 9.23 -16.78
C TRP A 51 -8.73 7.95 -15.95
N TYR A 52 -7.80 7.88 -15.00
CA TYR A 52 -7.68 6.69 -14.13
C TYR A 52 -8.93 6.47 -13.26
N PHE A 53 -9.66 7.53 -12.93
CA PHE A 53 -10.82 7.49 -12.04
C PHE A 53 -12.14 7.84 -12.74
N ASP A 54 -12.23 7.71 -14.07
CA ASP A 54 -13.38 8.13 -14.87
C ASP A 54 -14.71 7.50 -14.39
N GLU A 55 -14.69 6.21 -14.09
CA GLU A 55 -15.82 5.41 -13.58
C GLU A 55 -15.79 5.24 -12.06
N GLU A 56 -14.81 5.82 -11.38
CA GLU A 56 -14.62 5.63 -9.94
C GLU A 56 -15.16 6.80 -9.13
N ILE A 57 -15.65 6.49 -7.92
CA ILE A 57 -16.06 7.53 -6.97
C ILE A 57 -14.84 8.00 -6.18
N ILE A 58 -14.63 9.31 -6.18
CA ILE A 58 -13.49 9.98 -5.55
C ILE A 58 -13.93 11.19 -4.73
N ALA A 59 -13.08 11.62 -3.82
CA ALA A 59 -13.10 12.96 -3.25
C ALA A 59 -11.86 13.73 -3.74
N SER A 60 -12.04 14.97 -4.18
CA SER A 60 -10.92 15.81 -4.64
C SER A 60 -10.34 16.60 -3.46
N LEU A 61 -9.17 16.20 -2.96
CA LEU A 61 -8.51 16.83 -1.82
C LEU A 61 -7.48 17.87 -2.29
N PRO A 62 -7.55 19.14 -1.84
CA PRO A 62 -6.52 20.13 -2.12
C PRO A 62 -5.14 19.66 -1.68
N THR A 63 -4.14 19.89 -2.52
CA THR A 63 -2.74 19.56 -2.24
C THR A 63 -1.92 20.85 -2.42
N PRO A 64 -0.96 21.16 -1.53
CA PRO A 64 -0.10 22.33 -1.74
C PRO A 64 0.71 22.17 -3.02
N ALA A 65 1.08 23.28 -3.66
CA ALA A 65 1.90 23.26 -4.86
C ALA A 65 3.19 22.46 -4.64
N SER A 66 3.64 21.73 -5.66
CA SER A 66 4.82 20.88 -5.56
C SER A 66 6.08 21.63 -5.11
N ALA A 67 6.20 22.92 -5.44
CA ALA A 67 7.32 23.75 -5.00
C ALA A 67 7.39 23.98 -3.47
N SER A 68 6.34 23.66 -2.72
CA SER A 68 6.23 23.86 -1.28
C SER A 68 6.41 22.58 -0.45
N VAL A 69 6.67 21.44 -1.08
CA VAL A 69 6.84 20.14 -0.40
C VAL A 69 8.22 19.52 -0.69
N SER A 70 8.59 18.51 0.09
CA SER A 70 9.83 17.76 -0.12
C SER A 70 9.63 16.60 -1.07
N PHE A 71 10.65 16.29 -1.89
CA PHE A 71 10.62 15.15 -2.80
C PHE A 71 11.79 14.19 -2.58
N PRO A 72 11.57 12.89 -2.83
CA PRO A 72 12.66 11.94 -2.99
C PRO A 72 13.74 12.45 -3.94
N LYS A 73 15.01 12.16 -3.64
CA LYS A 73 16.16 12.64 -4.43
C LYS A 73 16.08 12.26 -5.91
N TRP A 74 15.55 11.08 -6.20
CA TRP A 74 15.39 10.58 -7.56
C TRP A 74 14.30 11.30 -8.37
N LEU A 75 13.45 12.11 -7.71
CA LEU A 75 12.41 12.93 -8.32
C LEU A 75 12.80 14.43 -8.36
N GLU A 76 14.02 14.81 -7.93
CA GLU A 76 14.52 16.19 -7.83
C GLU A 76 14.69 16.86 -9.21
N LYS A 77 13.59 17.39 -9.77
CA LYS A 77 13.42 18.60 -10.63
C LYS A 77 12.10 18.48 -11.40
N PRO A 78 10.99 18.23 -10.71
CA PRO A 78 9.79 17.95 -11.44
C PRO A 78 9.11 19.27 -11.84
N ALA A 79 8.38 19.29 -12.96
CA ALA A 79 7.65 20.47 -13.41
C ALA A 79 6.59 20.84 -12.36
N GLU A 80 6.41 22.13 -12.06
CA GLU A 80 5.50 22.53 -10.98
C GLU A 80 4.06 22.03 -11.20
N ILE A 81 3.52 21.35 -10.20
CA ILE A 81 2.15 20.83 -10.18
C ILE A 81 1.36 21.52 -9.06
N ASN A 82 0.13 21.91 -9.38
CA ASN A 82 -0.81 22.53 -8.44
C ASN A 82 -2.20 21.88 -8.48
N ASP A 83 -2.28 20.60 -8.87
CA ASP A 83 -3.53 19.84 -8.87
C ASP A 83 -3.83 19.26 -7.49
N ASN A 84 -5.12 19.12 -7.23
CA ASN A 84 -5.66 18.31 -6.15
C ASN A 84 -5.35 16.83 -6.41
N ILE A 85 -5.39 16.03 -5.33
CA ILE A 85 -5.27 14.58 -5.41
C ILE A 85 -6.66 13.93 -5.33
N PRO A 86 -6.95 12.87 -6.12
CA PRO A 86 -8.13 12.06 -5.90
C PRO A 86 -7.93 11.12 -4.70
N ILE A 87 -8.84 11.19 -3.73
CA ILE A 87 -9.00 10.14 -2.71
C ILE A 87 -9.99 9.12 -3.27
N TRP A 88 -9.56 7.89 -3.48
CA TRP A 88 -10.37 6.84 -4.07
C TRP A 88 -11.34 6.24 -3.03
N ILE A 89 -12.61 6.62 -3.13
CA ILE A 89 -13.68 6.20 -2.21
C ILE A 89 -14.40 4.95 -2.72
N ALA A 90 -14.33 4.73 -4.03
CA ALA A 90 -14.82 3.55 -4.74
C ALA A 90 -16.36 3.38 -4.75
N SER A 91 -17.10 4.06 -3.87
CA SER A 91 -18.56 3.95 -3.78
C SER A 91 -19.25 5.26 -3.38
N PRO A 92 -20.49 5.49 -3.84
CA PRO A 92 -21.22 6.75 -3.59
C PRO A 92 -21.98 6.76 -2.25
N THR A 93 -22.31 5.60 -1.69
CA THR A 93 -23.13 5.48 -0.47
C THR A 93 -22.34 4.84 0.65
N LEU A 94 -22.57 5.35 1.86
CA LEU A 94 -21.90 4.90 3.08
C LEU A 94 -22.95 4.62 4.15
N ILE A 95 -22.97 3.39 4.64
CA ILE A 95 -23.76 3.00 5.81
C ILE A 95 -22.78 2.89 6.97
N GLU A 96 -22.92 3.79 7.95
CA GLU A 96 -22.03 3.89 9.11
C GLU A 96 -22.08 2.64 9.99
N SER A 97 -23.28 2.07 10.17
CA SER A 97 -23.54 0.86 10.96
C SER A 97 -24.74 0.10 10.40
N ALA A 98 -24.60 -1.22 10.34
CA ALA A 98 -25.65 -2.17 10.02
C ALA A 98 -25.29 -3.55 10.60
N ARG A 99 -26.25 -4.47 10.58
CA ARG A 99 -26.02 -5.90 10.84
C ARG A 99 -26.56 -6.76 9.72
N LEU A 100 -25.83 -7.81 9.37
CA LEU A 100 -26.40 -8.88 8.55
C LEU A 100 -27.42 -9.67 9.37
N ASN A 101 -28.56 -9.99 8.77
CA ASN A 101 -29.50 -10.92 9.37
C ASN A 101 -28.92 -12.35 9.44
N LYS A 102 -29.62 -13.25 10.13
CA LYS A 102 -29.18 -14.67 10.29
C LYS A 102 -28.93 -15.41 8.97
N SER A 103 -29.55 -14.98 7.87
CA SER A 103 -29.38 -15.59 6.54
C SER A 103 -28.23 -14.98 5.74
N GLY A 104 -27.70 -13.83 6.14
CA GLY A 104 -26.70 -13.06 5.38
C GLY A 104 -27.25 -12.38 4.12
N LYS A 105 -28.57 -12.32 3.93
CA LYS A 105 -29.22 -11.81 2.71
C LYS A 105 -29.92 -10.46 2.88
N SER A 106 -29.92 -9.92 4.09
CA SER A 106 -30.48 -8.59 4.35
C SER A 106 -29.67 -7.89 5.43
N LEU A 107 -29.61 -6.57 5.32
CA LEU A 107 -29.10 -5.65 6.32
C LEU A 107 -30.24 -5.19 7.23
N LEU A 108 -29.97 -5.14 8.53
CA LEU A 108 -30.75 -4.41 9.51
C LEU A 108 -29.97 -3.12 9.83
N LEU A 109 -30.55 -1.98 9.48
CA LEU A 109 -29.99 -0.66 9.77
C LEU A 109 -30.35 -0.21 11.19
N ASP A 110 -29.66 0.81 11.69
CA ASP A 110 -29.84 1.31 13.06
C ASP A 110 -31.25 1.87 13.34
N ASP A 111 -31.95 2.37 12.32
CA ASP A 111 -33.33 2.85 12.39
C ASP A 111 -34.37 1.72 12.35
N GLY A 112 -33.93 0.47 12.27
CA GLY A 112 -34.77 -0.73 12.16
C GLY A 112 -35.19 -1.07 10.73
N THR A 113 -34.80 -0.28 9.73
CA THR A 113 -35.07 -0.55 8.32
C THR A 113 -34.33 -1.83 7.90
N GLN A 114 -35.02 -2.67 7.13
CA GLN A 114 -34.43 -3.85 6.52
C GLN A 114 -34.27 -3.66 5.02
N VAL A 115 -33.07 -3.90 4.50
CA VAL A 115 -32.73 -3.77 3.07
C VAL A 115 -32.12 -5.08 2.59
N ASN A 116 -32.39 -5.51 1.35
CA ASN A 116 -31.70 -6.68 0.80
C ASN A 116 -30.21 -6.39 0.68
N PHE A 117 -29.39 -7.42 0.94
CA PHE A 117 -27.95 -7.34 0.85
C PHE A 117 -27.45 -8.09 -0.37
N GLU A 118 -26.68 -7.39 -1.19
CA GLU A 118 -25.95 -7.97 -2.31
C GLU A 118 -24.50 -7.51 -2.28
N THR A 119 -23.63 -8.26 -2.94
CA THR A 119 -22.23 -7.86 -3.16
C THR A 119 -22.08 -7.34 -4.59
N ILE A 120 -21.11 -6.46 -4.81
CA ILE A 120 -20.66 -6.11 -6.16
C ILE A 120 -20.30 -7.38 -6.95
N ALA A 121 -20.29 -7.28 -8.29
CA ALA A 121 -19.82 -8.37 -9.12
C ALA A 121 -18.35 -8.69 -8.81
N LYS A 122 -18.05 -9.99 -8.72
CA LYS A 122 -16.69 -10.50 -8.61
C LYS A 122 -15.95 -10.24 -9.92
N ILE A 123 -14.76 -9.67 -9.85
CA ILE A 123 -13.84 -9.62 -11.00
C ILE A 123 -13.43 -11.06 -11.35
N PRO A 124 -13.55 -11.53 -12.60
CA PRO A 124 -13.32 -12.93 -12.95
C PRO A 124 -11.97 -13.50 -12.49
N GLN A 125 -10.92 -12.68 -12.55
CA GLN A 125 -9.55 -13.04 -12.17
C GLN A 125 -9.32 -13.00 -10.65
N ASN A 126 -10.19 -12.36 -9.88
CA ASN A 126 -10.02 -12.25 -8.44
C ASN A 126 -10.19 -13.62 -7.78
N GLN A 127 -9.21 -14.05 -6.99
CA GLN A 127 -9.26 -15.34 -6.27
C GLN A 127 -9.79 -15.20 -4.84
N SER A 128 -9.91 -13.96 -4.36
CA SER A 128 -10.32 -13.60 -3.01
C SER A 128 -11.65 -12.86 -3.02
N PHE A 129 -12.74 -13.60 -2.90
CA PHE A 129 -14.08 -13.02 -2.96
C PHE A 129 -15.00 -13.60 -1.88
N TRP A 130 -16.11 -12.88 -1.64
CA TRP A 130 -17.13 -13.23 -0.66
C TRP A 130 -17.66 -14.65 -0.85
N ASN A 131 -17.71 -15.43 0.23
CA ASN A 131 -18.30 -16.77 0.25
C ASN A 131 -19.09 -17.02 1.55
N LYS A 132 -19.42 -18.29 1.80
CA LYS A 132 -20.13 -18.70 3.02
C LYS A 132 -19.36 -18.38 4.30
N ASN A 133 -18.04 -18.60 4.32
CA ASN A 133 -17.20 -18.30 5.50
C ASN A 133 -17.14 -16.80 5.76
N THR A 134 -17.09 -15.98 4.72
CA THR A 134 -17.21 -14.51 4.82
C THR A 134 -18.54 -14.11 5.47
N THR A 135 -19.64 -14.73 5.02
CA THR A 135 -20.98 -14.48 5.60
C THR A 135 -21.03 -14.85 7.09
N GLU A 136 -20.47 -16.01 7.46
CA GLU A 136 -20.40 -16.49 8.84
C GLU A 136 -19.53 -15.60 9.73
N PHE A 137 -18.49 -15.00 9.16
CA PHE A 137 -17.68 -13.99 9.83
C PHE A 137 -18.52 -12.74 10.11
N PHE A 138 -19.12 -12.11 9.09
CA PHE A 138 -19.78 -10.82 9.30
C PHE A 138 -21.13 -10.88 10.02
N LYS A 139 -21.87 -12.00 9.98
CA LYS A 139 -23.20 -12.09 10.63
C LYS A 139 -23.21 -11.90 12.15
N ASN A 140 -22.05 -12.03 12.78
CA ASN A 140 -21.91 -11.94 14.24
C ASN A 140 -21.35 -10.57 14.68
N ARG A 141 -21.31 -9.58 13.77
CA ARG A 141 -20.65 -8.30 13.96
C ARG A 141 -21.50 -7.15 13.46
N ASP A 142 -21.31 -5.99 14.06
CA ASP A 142 -21.75 -4.74 13.46
C ASP A 142 -20.77 -4.36 12.36
N ILE A 143 -21.30 -3.89 11.23
CA ILE A 143 -20.53 -3.63 10.01
C ILE A 143 -20.78 -2.23 9.47
N ARG A 144 -19.72 -1.63 8.94
CA ARG A 144 -19.74 -0.43 8.10
C ARG A 144 -19.68 -0.87 6.65
N LEU A 145 -20.44 -0.21 5.77
CA LEU A 145 -20.55 -0.60 4.38
C LEU A 145 -20.35 0.59 3.44
N ARG A 146 -19.60 0.36 2.35
CA ARG A 146 -19.61 1.25 1.19
C ARG A 146 -20.19 0.52 0.00
N GLY A 147 -21.02 1.21 -0.78
CA GLY A 147 -21.68 0.59 -1.92
C GLY A 147 -22.66 1.50 -2.62
N LYS A 148 -23.64 0.89 -3.29
CA LYS A 148 -24.70 1.58 -4.02
C LYS A 148 -26.05 1.11 -3.52
N MET A 149 -26.90 2.05 -3.12
CA MET A 149 -28.31 1.78 -2.90
C MET A 149 -29.06 1.70 -4.23
N THR A 150 -29.86 0.66 -4.41
CA THR A 150 -30.86 0.52 -5.49
C THR A 150 -32.26 0.51 -4.87
N ASP A 151 -33.30 0.43 -5.70
CA ASP A 151 -34.68 0.37 -5.22
C ASP A 151 -34.95 -0.91 -4.40
N ASP A 152 -34.22 -1.99 -4.68
CA ASP A 152 -34.48 -3.33 -4.12
C ASP A 152 -33.40 -3.80 -3.13
N ALA A 153 -32.18 -3.25 -3.19
CA ALA A 153 -31.04 -3.76 -2.43
C ALA A 153 -29.95 -2.72 -2.18
N PHE A 154 -29.09 -3.00 -1.21
CA PHE A 154 -27.78 -2.38 -1.08
C PHE A 154 -26.72 -3.31 -1.65
N ILE A 155 -26.03 -2.86 -2.70
CA ILE A 155 -24.94 -3.59 -3.35
C ILE A 155 -23.63 -3.11 -2.72
N ALA A 156 -23.07 -3.93 -1.84
CA ALA A 156 -21.85 -3.62 -1.12
C ALA A 156 -20.60 -3.82 -1.99
N ARG A 157 -19.71 -2.82 -1.98
CA ARG A 157 -18.35 -2.89 -2.51
C ARG A 157 -17.32 -3.06 -1.39
N THR A 158 -17.59 -2.50 -0.21
CA THR A 158 -16.74 -2.60 0.98
C THR A 158 -17.56 -3.07 2.17
N VAL A 159 -17.02 -3.99 2.97
CA VAL A 159 -17.65 -4.48 4.21
C VAL A 159 -16.61 -4.48 5.33
N TRP A 160 -16.71 -3.52 6.25
CA TRP A 160 -15.74 -3.29 7.31
C TRP A 160 -16.31 -3.69 8.69
N PRO A 161 -15.62 -4.54 9.48
CA PRO A 161 -16.04 -4.86 10.85
C PRO A 161 -15.86 -3.66 11.79
N LEU A 162 -16.90 -3.26 12.51
CA LEU A 162 -16.79 -2.14 13.46
C LEU A 162 -15.99 -2.49 14.73
N ASP A 163 -15.81 -3.78 15.02
CA ASP A 163 -14.95 -4.29 16.09
C ASP A 163 -13.45 -4.25 15.75
N PHE A 164 -13.09 -3.92 14.51
CA PHE A 164 -11.70 -3.63 14.12
C PHE A 164 -11.36 -2.20 14.57
N ALA A 165 -11.10 -2.06 15.88
CA ALA A 165 -10.85 -0.80 16.55
C ALA A 165 -9.71 -0.92 17.58
N ILE A 166 -8.95 0.14 17.78
CA ILE A 166 -7.87 0.23 18.78
C ILE A 166 -8.50 0.66 20.10
N ASN A 167 -8.81 -0.30 20.97
CA ASN A 167 -9.59 -0.08 22.19
C ASN A 167 -9.01 -0.74 23.44
N ASN A 168 -7.91 -1.49 23.33
CA ASN A 168 -7.17 -1.99 24.48
C ASN A 168 -6.03 -1.05 24.85
N TYR A 169 -6.20 -0.27 25.91
CA TYR A 169 -5.23 0.75 26.37
C TYR A 169 -4.18 0.21 27.36
N GLN A 170 -4.11 -1.12 27.56
CA GLN A 170 -3.14 -1.69 28.49
C GLN A 170 -1.72 -1.52 27.95
N LEU A 171 -0.89 -0.76 28.67
CA LEU A 171 0.54 -0.60 28.38
C LEU A 171 1.26 -1.95 28.56
N LEU A 172 1.77 -2.45 27.45
CA LEU A 172 2.55 -3.68 27.34
C LEU A 172 3.73 -3.39 26.40
N PRO A 173 4.84 -2.80 26.90
CA PRO A 173 6.02 -2.54 26.10
C PRO A 173 6.64 -3.84 25.58
N LEU A 174 7.49 -3.75 24.55
CA LEU A 174 8.30 -4.90 24.11
C LEU A 174 9.17 -5.40 25.26
N SER A 175 9.17 -6.72 25.49
CA SER A 175 10.12 -7.36 26.40
C SER A 175 11.52 -7.44 25.80
N GLU A 176 12.54 -7.81 26.59
CA GLU A 176 13.93 -7.90 26.12
C GLU A 176 14.14 -8.91 24.97
N ASP A 177 13.30 -9.95 24.91
CA ASP A 177 13.34 -11.00 23.89
C ASP A 177 12.36 -10.72 22.72
N GLU A 178 11.63 -9.61 22.75
CA GLU A 178 10.68 -9.23 21.70
C GLU A 178 11.22 -8.08 20.82
N ASN A 179 10.90 -8.16 19.53
CA ASN A 179 11.05 -7.05 18.59
C ASN A 179 9.82 -7.01 17.67
N LEU A 180 9.78 -6.06 16.73
CA LEU A 180 8.63 -5.94 15.84
C LEU A 180 8.46 -7.17 14.92
N GLN A 181 9.57 -7.74 14.43
CA GLN A 181 9.55 -8.99 13.67
C GLN A 181 8.89 -10.13 14.45
N THR A 182 9.27 -10.34 15.71
CA THR A 182 8.68 -11.44 16.51
C THR A 182 7.20 -11.20 16.80
N LEU A 183 6.76 -9.94 16.94
CA LEU A 183 5.33 -9.62 17.05
C LEU A 183 4.56 -9.90 15.75
N VAL A 184 5.16 -9.60 14.60
CA VAL A 184 4.55 -9.84 13.28
C VAL A 184 4.44 -11.36 13.03
N GLN A 185 5.49 -12.12 13.31
CA GLN A 185 5.55 -13.55 13.03
C GLN A 185 4.85 -14.44 14.08
N ALA A 186 4.55 -13.92 15.27
CA ALA A 186 3.87 -14.69 16.31
C ALA A 186 2.47 -15.20 15.87
N ASP A 187 2.11 -16.39 16.35
CA ASP A 187 0.84 -17.09 16.06
C ASP A 187 0.59 -17.36 14.57
N ASP A 188 1.62 -17.77 13.82
CA ASP A 188 1.58 -18.00 12.36
C ASP A 188 1.09 -16.76 11.61
N GLY A 189 1.77 -15.63 11.88
CA GLY A 189 1.37 -14.32 11.40
C GLY A 189 0.04 -13.81 11.99
N GLY A 190 -0.58 -14.54 12.90
CA GLY A 190 -1.86 -14.19 13.50
C GLY A 190 -3.04 -14.20 12.52
N VAL A 191 -2.92 -14.93 11.41
CA VAL A 191 -3.86 -14.89 10.29
C VAL A 191 -5.31 -15.26 10.66
N GLN A 192 -5.47 -16.15 11.64
CA GLN A 192 -6.78 -16.58 12.18
C GLN A 192 -7.08 -16.04 13.58
N GLN A 193 -6.20 -15.20 14.15
CA GLN A 193 -6.40 -14.60 15.46
C GLN A 193 -7.50 -13.53 15.42
N PRO A 194 -8.10 -13.12 16.54
CA PRO A 194 -8.97 -11.95 16.53
C PRO A 194 -8.16 -10.68 16.24
N HIS A 195 -8.85 -9.60 15.82
CA HIS A 195 -8.25 -8.27 15.79
C HIS A 195 -7.73 -7.91 17.19
N GLN A 196 -6.49 -7.45 17.26
CA GLN A 196 -5.82 -7.16 18.52
C GLN A 196 -4.99 -5.88 18.40
N ASN A 197 -4.88 -5.15 19.51
CA ASN A 197 -3.95 -4.05 19.63
C ASN A 197 -3.18 -4.12 20.96
N ARG A 198 -1.94 -3.65 20.95
CA ARG A 198 -1.01 -3.60 22.09
C ARG A 198 -0.44 -2.18 22.17
N LEU A 199 -0.61 -1.53 23.32
CA LEU A 199 0.05 -0.25 23.59
C LEU A 199 1.51 -0.52 23.94
N LEU A 200 2.45 -0.11 23.09
CA LEU A 200 3.87 -0.36 23.28
C LEU A 200 4.56 0.75 24.10
N TRP A 201 4.06 1.97 24.00
CA TRP A 201 4.64 3.13 24.66
C TRP A 201 3.61 4.25 24.83
N GLU A 202 3.71 5.02 25.90
CA GLU A 202 2.97 6.27 26.09
C GLU A 202 3.88 7.32 26.76
N ARG A 203 3.70 8.60 26.41
CA ARG A 203 4.53 9.70 26.89
C ARG A 203 4.38 9.92 28.38
N THR A 204 3.13 9.96 28.82
CA THR A 204 2.75 10.00 30.22
C THR A 204 1.64 8.98 30.46
N PRO A 205 1.55 8.39 31.67
CA PRO A 205 0.48 7.46 31.99
C PRO A 205 -0.91 8.03 31.66
N GLY A 206 -1.64 7.38 30.76
CA GLY A 206 -2.97 7.79 30.32
C GLY A 206 -3.02 8.63 29.04
N SER A 207 -1.88 9.06 28.47
CA SER A 207 -1.83 9.78 27.18
C SER A 207 -2.56 9.02 26.06
N ALA A 208 -2.49 7.68 26.11
CA ALA A 208 -3.14 6.78 25.18
C ALA A 208 -4.69 6.86 25.25
N MET A 209 -5.27 7.09 26.43
CA MET A 209 -6.72 7.18 26.61
C MET A 209 -7.31 8.46 26.01
N GLU A 210 -6.47 9.47 25.82
CA GLU A 210 -6.81 10.74 25.16
C GLU A 210 -6.47 10.71 23.66
N ALA A 211 -6.35 9.53 23.05
CA ALA A 211 -6.00 9.41 21.63
C ALA A 211 -7.09 9.95 20.70
N ALA A 212 -8.37 9.86 21.09
CA ALA A 212 -9.50 10.33 20.28
C ALA A 212 -9.30 11.79 19.83
N GLY A 213 -9.51 12.05 18.53
CA GLY A 213 -9.31 13.36 17.92
C GLY A 213 -7.84 13.75 17.66
N LYS A 214 -6.86 12.99 18.14
CA LYS A 214 -5.43 13.24 17.83
C LYS A 214 -5.07 12.72 16.45
N GLN A 215 -4.18 13.43 15.77
CA GLN A 215 -3.66 13.03 14.47
C GLN A 215 -2.78 11.78 14.60
N VAL A 216 -2.71 10.98 13.55
CA VAL A 216 -1.91 9.75 13.53
C VAL A 216 -0.93 9.73 12.37
N LEU A 217 0.23 9.12 12.62
CA LEU A 217 1.13 8.62 11.61
C LEU A 217 1.28 7.12 11.83
N GLY A 218 0.88 6.33 10.85
CA GLY A 218 0.88 4.87 10.91
C GLY A 218 1.75 4.25 9.83
N LEU A 219 2.30 3.08 10.13
CA LEU A 219 2.96 2.19 9.19
C LEU A 219 2.06 0.98 9.00
N MET A 220 1.70 0.65 7.77
CA MET A 220 0.89 -0.52 7.42
C MET A 220 1.76 -1.55 6.72
N LEU A 221 1.75 -2.76 7.24
CA LEU A 221 2.39 -3.94 6.67
C LEU A 221 1.32 -4.99 6.42
N ASN A 222 1.09 -5.37 5.18
CA ASN A 222 0.26 -6.52 4.84
C ASN A 222 1.16 -7.72 4.58
N GLY A 223 0.76 -8.89 5.06
CA GLY A 223 1.53 -10.12 5.00
C GLY A 223 1.62 -10.77 3.62
N ALA A 224 2.15 -11.99 3.62
CA ALA A 224 2.21 -12.85 2.45
C ALA A 224 0.81 -13.33 2.05
N GLN A 225 0.60 -13.52 0.74
CA GLN A 225 -0.61 -14.18 0.22
C GLN A 225 -0.40 -15.69 0.24
N GLY A 226 -1.42 -16.48 0.60
CA GLY A 226 -1.24 -17.91 0.85
C GLY A 226 -1.09 -18.80 -0.38
N ASP A 227 -1.36 -18.28 -1.58
CA ASP A 227 -1.35 -19.01 -2.86
C ASP A 227 -0.80 -18.15 -4.02
N ASP A 228 -0.04 -17.11 -3.72
CA ASP A 228 0.63 -16.27 -4.71
C ASP A 228 2.07 -16.04 -4.25
N HIS A 229 2.97 -16.81 -4.87
CA HIS A 229 4.38 -16.84 -4.50
C HIS A 229 5.12 -15.55 -4.89
N GLU A 230 4.56 -14.71 -5.77
CA GLU A 230 5.13 -13.38 -6.08
C GLU A 230 4.85 -12.37 -4.97
N ALA A 231 3.88 -12.64 -4.10
CA ALA A 231 3.43 -11.73 -3.06
C ALA A 231 3.87 -12.11 -1.63
N LEU A 232 4.88 -12.98 -1.48
CA LEU A 232 5.39 -13.40 -0.16
C LEU A 232 6.04 -12.27 0.64
N ALA A 233 6.60 -11.25 -0.03
CA ALA A 233 7.20 -10.09 0.62
C ALA A 233 6.16 -9.15 1.27
N GLY A 234 4.88 -9.33 0.94
CA GLY A 234 3.80 -8.50 1.46
C GLY A 234 3.61 -7.19 0.73
N HIS A 235 3.05 -6.19 1.41
CA HIS A 235 2.82 -4.86 0.87
C HIS A 235 2.93 -3.80 1.96
N PHE A 236 3.50 -2.64 1.64
CA PHE A 236 3.75 -1.57 2.59
C PHE A 236 2.99 -0.30 2.21
N ALA A 237 2.49 0.41 3.22
CA ALA A 237 1.97 1.77 3.05
C ALA A 237 2.20 2.60 4.32
N VAL A 238 2.28 3.91 4.16
CA VAL A 238 2.20 4.86 5.27
C VAL A 238 0.77 5.39 5.34
N VAL A 239 0.29 5.55 6.56
CA VAL A 239 -1.08 5.91 6.90
C VAL A 239 -1.09 7.23 7.67
N THR A 240 -2.03 8.10 7.34
CA THR A 240 -2.29 9.33 8.11
C THR A 240 -3.78 9.48 8.39
N GLY A 241 -4.13 10.24 9.42
CA GLY A 241 -5.54 10.45 9.74
C GLY A 241 -5.73 11.04 11.13
N GLN A 242 -6.92 10.83 11.68
CA GLN A 242 -7.27 11.20 13.03
C GLN A 242 -7.88 10.00 13.74
N PHE A 243 -7.44 9.74 14.97
CA PHE A 243 -7.95 8.66 15.80
C PHE A 243 -9.44 8.87 16.12
N GLY A 244 -10.31 7.92 15.80
CA GLY A 244 -11.74 8.04 16.05
C GLY A 244 -12.12 7.83 17.52
N ASP A 245 -13.28 8.37 17.93
CA ASP A 245 -13.75 8.37 19.33
C ASP A 245 -13.84 6.97 19.96
N ASN A 246 -14.15 5.94 19.16
CA ASN A 246 -14.27 4.55 19.59
C ASN A 246 -13.03 3.69 19.24
N GLY A 247 -11.89 4.33 18.96
CA GLY A 247 -10.71 3.64 18.44
C GLY A 247 -10.80 3.25 16.97
N SER A 248 -11.81 3.75 16.26
CA SER A 248 -11.99 3.50 14.83
C SER A 248 -10.87 4.13 14.03
N TYR A 249 -10.37 3.37 13.04
CA TYR A 249 -9.36 3.80 12.10
C TYR A 249 -9.80 3.59 10.63
N SER A 250 -11.09 3.30 10.41
CA SER A 250 -11.71 3.04 9.10
C SER A 250 -11.55 4.18 8.08
N GLY A 251 -11.50 5.44 8.56
CA GLY A 251 -11.37 6.63 7.74
C GLY A 251 -9.94 7.11 7.51
N TRP A 252 -8.91 6.43 8.05
CA TRP A 252 -7.53 6.86 7.86
C TRP A 252 -7.11 6.71 6.40
N LEU A 253 -6.31 7.65 5.92
CA LEU A 253 -5.81 7.68 4.55
C LEU A 253 -4.61 6.75 4.42
N VAL A 254 -4.72 5.79 3.51
CA VAL A 254 -3.65 4.86 3.13
C VAL A 254 -3.11 5.25 1.77
N ASN A 255 -1.78 5.45 1.70
CA ASN A 255 -1.09 5.79 0.47
C ASN A 255 -0.78 4.52 -0.32
N ASN A 256 -1.71 4.11 -1.18
CA ASN A 256 -1.67 2.82 -1.85
C ASN A 256 -1.01 2.89 -3.23
N PHE A 257 0.20 2.36 -3.37
CA PHE A 257 0.92 2.30 -4.64
C PHE A 257 0.85 0.92 -5.28
N TYR A 258 0.37 0.87 -6.52
CA TYR A 258 0.41 -0.31 -7.39
C TYR A 258 0.87 0.14 -8.78
N ASN A 259 1.22 -0.81 -9.65
CA ASN A 259 1.59 -0.48 -11.02
C ASN A 259 0.37 0.12 -11.77
N LEU A 260 0.51 1.33 -12.32
CA LEU A 260 -0.53 1.98 -13.12
C LEU A 260 -0.55 1.50 -14.58
N GLU A 261 0.56 0.93 -15.06
CA GLU A 261 0.72 0.45 -16.45
C GLU A 261 0.00 -0.89 -16.70
N THR A 262 -0.44 -1.59 -15.65
CA THR A 262 -1.17 -2.85 -15.77
C THR A 262 -2.59 -2.75 -15.20
N ILE A 263 -3.44 -3.65 -15.66
CA ILE A 263 -4.79 -3.84 -15.12
C ILE A 263 -4.69 -4.88 -14.01
N SER A 264 -4.86 -4.45 -12.76
CA SER A 264 -4.87 -5.37 -11.62
C SER A 264 -6.02 -6.38 -11.73
N GLU A 265 -5.70 -7.63 -11.44
CA GLU A 265 -6.61 -8.76 -11.24
C GLU A 265 -7.66 -8.53 -10.14
N LYS A 266 -7.38 -7.58 -9.24
CA LYS A 266 -8.23 -7.14 -8.13
C LYS A 266 -8.93 -5.80 -8.40
N GLY A 267 -8.71 -5.20 -9.57
CA GLY A 267 -9.25 -3.87 -9.91
C GLY A 267 -8.64 -2.73 -9.10
N ILE A 268 -7.43 -2.91 -8.55
CA ILE A 268 -6.75 -1.87 -7.76
C ILE A 268 -6.25 -0.75 -8.68
N ILE A 269 -6.49 0.50 -8.26
CA ILE A 269 -5.86 1.69 -8.82
C ILE A 269 -4.95 2.28 -7.75
N ALA A 270 -3.73 2.70 -8.13
CA ALA A 270 -2.84 3.39 -7.20
C ALA A 270 -3.46 4.73 -6.79
N ALA A 271 -3.66 4.93 -5.49
CA ALA A 271 -4.42 6.05 -4.97
C ALA A 271 -4.17 6.27 -3.48
N VAL A 272 -4.51 7.45 -2.99
CA VAL A 272 -4.81 7.61 -1.57
C VAL A 272 -6.25 7.10 -1.36
N THR A 273 -6.47 6.23 -0.38
CA THR A 273 -7.78 5.59 -0.14
C THR A 273 -8.05 5.48 1.36
N PRO A 274 -9.31 5.56 1.82
CA PRO A 274 -9.62 5.27 3.22
C PRO A 274 -9.29 3.80 3.56
N MET A 275 -8.99 3.58 4.83
CA MET A 275 -8.58 2.29 5.37
C MET A 275 -9.60 1.19 5.14
N ASP A 276 -10.89 1.50 5.33
CA ASP A 276 -11.97 0.53 5.11
C ASP A 276 -11.98 0.01 3.67
N ASN A 277 -11.81 0.89 2.68
CA ASN A 277 -11.69 0.51 1.28
C ASN A 277 -10.39 -0.26 1.01
N TYR A 278 -9.26 0.22 1.55
CA TYR A 278 -7.96 -0.42 1.36
C TYR A 278 -7.91 -1.86 1.90
N LEU A 279 -8.44 -2.09 3.10
CA LEU A 279 -8.41 -3.40 3.75
C LEU A 279 -9.59 -4.28 3.37
N ALA A 280 -10.76 -3.71 3.08
CA ALA A 280 -12.02 -4.46 3.04
C ALA A 280 -12.94 -4.17 1.83
N ASP A 281 -12.42 -3.61 0.74
CA ASP A 281 -13.07 -3.73 -0.58
C ASP A 281 -13.17 -5.22 -0.98
N LEU A 282 -14.33 -5.65 -1.49
CA LEU A 282 -14.62 -7.06 -1.79
C LEU A 282 -13.78 -7.63 -2.94
N ASN A 283 -13.24 -6.79 -3.82
CA ASN A 283 -12.32 -7.20 -4.86
C ASN A 283 -10.85 -6.87 -4.53
N ALA A 284 -10.60 -5.71 -3.93
CA ALA A 284 -9.26 -5.15 -3.74
C ALA A 284 -8.69 -5.25 -2.32
N GLY A 285 -9.56 -5.47 -1.33
CA GLY A 285 -9.25 -5.36 0.09
C GLY A 285 -8.15 -6.30 0.55
N GLN A 286 -7.06 -5.74 1.09
CA GLN A 286 -5.88 -6.50 1.51
C GLN A 286 -6.22 -7.66 2.46
N ASN A 287 -7.16 -7.43 3.38
CA ASN A 287 -7.48 -8.42 4.41
C ASN A 287 -8.31 -9.59 3.91
N TYR A 288 -8.80 -9.63 2.67
CA TYR A 288 -9.47 -10.83 2.17
C TYR A 288 -8.47 -11.94 1.78
N TYR A 289 -7.20 -11.61 1.59
CA TYR A 289 -6.19 -12.54 1.08
C TYR A 289 -4.86 -12.58 1.85
N ARG A 290 -4.74 -11.83 2.94
CA ARG A 290 -3.58 -11.83 3.84
C ARG A 290 -3.90 -11.20 5.19
N PRO A 291 -3.13 -11.51 6.25
CA PRO A 291 -3.14 -10.72 7.49
C PRO A 291 -2.47 -9.35 7.29
N SER A 292 -2.72 -8.42 8.20
CA SER A 292 -2.09 -7.10 8.21
C SER A 292 -1.68 -6.66 9.62
N TYR A 293 -0.72 -5.75 9.68
CA TYR A 293 -0.14 -5.22 10.91
C TYR A 293 0.02 -3.70 10.77
N MET A 294 -0.18 -2.99 11.87
CA MET A 294 0.15 -1.57 11.95
C MET A 294 1.04 -1.25 13.13
N LEU A 295 1.93 -0.28 12.93
CA LEU A 295 2.53 0.48 14.01
C LEU A 295 2.01 1.92 13.92
N VAL A 296 1.33 2.39 14.96
CA VAL A 296 0.62 3.67 14.94
C VAL A 296 1.16 4.59 16.00
N ALA A 297 1.62 5.78 15.61
CA ALA A 297 1.93 6.86 16.52
C ALA A 297 0.76 7.85 16.58
N THR A 298 0.19 8.08 17.77
CA THR A 298 -0.75 9.18 18.00
C THR A 298 0.01 10.44 18.37
N LEU A 299 -0.35 11.58 17.78
CA LEU A 299 0.43 12.81 17.86
C LEU A 299 -0.34 13.93 18.56
N LYS A 300 0.28 14.63 19.52
CA LYS A 300 -0.25 15.89 20.06
C LYS A 300 -0.20 17.05 19.06
N ASN A 301 0.73 16.97 18.11
CA ASN A 301 0.87 17.90 16.99
C ASN A 301 0.94 17.09 15.70
N GLY A 302 -0.03 17.29 14.80
CA GLY A 302 -0.15 16.56 13.54
C GLY A 302 0.83 16.96 12.45
N GLN A 303 1.71 17.95 12.67
CA GLN A 303 2.62 18.47 11.66
C GLN A 303 3.43 17.38 10.91
N PRO A 304 4.07 16.40 11.56
CA PRO A 304 4.81 15.35 10.84
C PRO A 304 3.92 14.53 9.88
N ALA A 305 2.71 14.18 10.31
CA ALA A 305 1.75 13.45 9.49
C ALA A 305 1.27 14.29 8.30
N ALA A 306 1.03 15.59 8.52
CA ALA A 306 0.65 16.55 7.49
C ALA A 306 1.75 16.72 6.44
N GLU A 307 3.00 16.98 6.84
CA GLU A 307 4.15 17.15 5.93
C GLU A 307 4.37 15.91 5.06
N PHE A 308 4.23 14.71 5.65
CA PHE A 308 4.26 13.46 4.89
C PHE A 308 3.13 13.35 3.89
N GLN A 309 1.88 13.55 4.32
CA GLN A 309 0.72 13.40 3.43
C GLN A 309 0.75 14.41 2.28
N GLN A 310 1.19 15.65 2.54
CA GLN A 310 1.35 16.67 1.49
C GLN A 310 2.41 16.25 0.46
N SER A 311 3.56 15.75 0.91
CA SER A 311 4.67 15.33 0.05
C SER A 311 4.29 14.10 -0.79
N ILE A 312 3.70 13.08 -0.17
CA ILE A 312 3.32 11.84 -0.88
C ILE A 312 2.16 12.07 -1.86
N ASN A 313 1.23 12.99 -1.56
CA ASN A 313 0.19 13.40 -2.52
C ASN A 313 0.82 13.96 -3.80
N GLN A 314 1.86 14.78 -3.67
CA GLN A 314 2.56 15.30 -4.85
C GLN A 314 3.33 14.20 -5.59
N VAL A 315 3.98 13.27 -4.89
CA VAL A 315 4.59 12.09 -5.52
C VAL A 315 3.56 11.29 -6.33
N MET A 316 2.35 11.10 -5.80
CA MET A 316 1.25 10.44 -6.52
C MET A 316 0.78 11.24 -7.75
N ASN A 317 0.71 12.57 -7.66
CA ASN A 317 0.40 13.43 -8.82
C ASN A 317 1.42 13.28 -9.96
N TYR A 318 2.70 13.12 -9.64
CA TYR A 318 3.74 12.80 -10.62
C TYR A 318 3.63 11.37 -11.15
N PHE A 319 3.20 10.44 -10.30
CA PHE A 319 2.99 9.06 -10.71
C PHE A 319 1.89 8.94 -11.78
N TYR A 320 0.76 9.63 -11.61
CA TYR A 320 -0.32 9.65 -12.61
C TYR A 320 0.14 10.19 -13.97
N ARG A 321 1.16 11.05 -13.99
CA ARG A 321 1.73 11.63 -15.21
C ARG A 321 2.86 10.80 -15.83
N GLY A 322 3.19 9.65 -15.23
CA GLY A 322 4.26 8.79 -15.70
C GLY A 322 5.66 9.39 -15.54
N TYR A 323 5.87 10.30 -14.57
CA TYR A 323 7.20 10.85 -14.29
C TYR A 323 8.17 9.80 -13.76
N PHE A 324 7.66 8.69 -13.24
CA PHE A 324 8.43 7.51 -12.89
C PHE A 324 7.57 6.26 -13.12
N ILE A 325 8.23 5.13 -13.36
CA ILE A 325 7.60 3.83 -13.56
C ILE A 325 7.63 3.05 -12.24
N TYR A 326 6.56 2.33 -11.93
CA TYR A 326 6.55 1.38 -10.83
C TYR A 326 7.51 0.23 -11.13
N ASN A 327 8.58 0.10 -10.34
CA ASN A 327 9.58 -0.94 -10.49
C ASN A 327 9.68 -1.71 -9.18
N HIS A 328 9.35 -3.00 -9.22
CA HIS A 328 9.30 -3.86 -8.04
C HIS A 328 10.59 -3.91 -7.22
N ALA A 329 11.75 -3.67 -7.86
CA ALA A 329 13.05 -3.67 -7.20
C ALA A 329 13.54 -2.27 -6.78
N ASP A 330 12.92 -1.16 -7.21
CA ASP A 330 13.46 0.18 -6.96
C ASP A 330 12.37 1.17 -6.51
N ALA A 331 11.41 1.45 -7.39
CA ALA A 331 10.28 2.33 -7.14
C ALA A 331 9.00 1.50 -6.90
N ASN A 332 9.03 0.66 -5.86
CA ASN A 332 7.87 -0.09 -5.39
C ASN A 332 7.16 0.67 -4.26
N CYS A 333 6.04 0.14 -3.75
CA CYS A 333 5.27 0.77 -2.66
C CYS A 333 6.13 1.12 -1.43
N THR A 334 7.05 0.25 -1.06
CA THR A 334 7.99 0.43 0.06
C THR A 334 9.00 1.53 -0.24
N GLY A 335 9.71 1.42 -1.38
CA GLY A 335 10.75 2.36 -1.78
C GLY A 335 10.23 3.78 -1.94
N ILE A 336 9.07 3.96 -2.60
CA ILE A 336 8.42 5.26 -2.76
C ILE A 336 8.08 5.87 -1.39
N SER A 337 7.51 5.08 -0.48
CA SER A 337 7.13 5.53 0.86
C SER A 337 8.35 5.92 1.71
N ILE A 338 9.38 5.06 1.73
CA ILE A 338 10.61 5.28 2.49
C ILE A 338 11.39 6.47 1.97
N ASP A 339 11.51 6.61 0.66
CA ASP A 339 12.26 7.72 0.08
C ASP A 339 11.52 9.06 0.30
N THR A 340 10.19 9.04 0.38
CA THR A 340 9.39 10.22 0.77
C THR A 340 9.62 10.59 2.23
N LEU A 341 9.65 9.63 3.16
CA LEU A 341 9.99 9.90 4.57
C LEU A 341 11.42 10.43 4.72
N ARG A 342 12.37 9.88 3.96
CA ARG A 342 13.76 10.36 3.93
C ARG A 342 13.90 11.77 3.35
N ALA A 343 13.05 12.15 2.40
CA ALA A 343 13.00 13.50 1.85
C ALA A 343 12.54 14.56 2.86
N LEU A 344 11.82 14.14 3.91
CA LEU A 344 11.48 14.99 5.06
C LEU A 344 12.61 15.06 6.10
N ASP A 345 13.81 14.59 5.76
CA ASP A 345 14.95 14.45 6.67
C ASP A 345 14.72 13.48 7.84
N TRP A 346 13.84 12.48 7.71
CA TRP A 346 13.86 11.34 8.62
C TRP A 346 14.97 10.36 8.22
N ASN A 347 16.01 10.28 9.05
CA ASN A 347 17.18 9.44 8.83
C ASN A 347 16.91 7.97 9.23
N ILE A 348 15.94 7.33 8.57
CA ILE A 348 15.58 5.93 8.80
C ILE A 348 16.80 5.03 8.50
N PRO A 349 17.28 4.24 9.48
CA PRO A 349 18.45 3.40 9.30
C PRO A 349 18.28 2.39 8.16
N THR A 350 19.28 2.31 7.28
CA THR A 350 19.36 1.27 6.24
C THR A 350 19.69 -0.09 6.85
N ARG A 351 19.24 -1.18 6.23
CA ARG A 351 19.51 -2.57 6.63
C ARG A 351 20.41 -3.33 5.65
N GLY A 352 21.04 -2.61 4.72
CA GLY A 352 22.00 -3.16 3.77
C GLY A 352 21.31 -3.78 2.56
N ILE A 353 22.03 -4.62 1.82
CA ILE A 353 21.54 -5.34 0.64
C ILE A 353 21.64 -6.84 0.91
N ASN A 354 20.93 -7.67 0.14
CA ASN A 354 21.03 -9.13 0.28
C ASN A 354 22.42 -9.66 -0.10
N GLY A 355 23.02 -9.18 -1.21
CA GLY A 355 24.44 -9.43 -1.48
C GLY A 355 24.87 -9.33 -2.95
N TYR A 356 25.92 -8.55 -3.23
CA TYR A 356 26.44 -8.36 -4.60
C TYR A 356 26.97 -9.64 -5.27
N VAL A 357 27.65 -10.50 -4.52
CA VAL A 357 28.21 -11.75 -5.08
C VAL A 357 27.08 -12.72 -5.44
N GLN A 358 26.07 -12.83 -4.58
CA GLN A 358 24.87 -13.61 -4.85
C GLN A 358 24.13 -13.04 -6.06
N ALA A 359 24.00 -11.72 -6.19
CA ALA A 359 23.39 -11.06 -7.34
C ALA A 359 24.07 -11.42 -8.67
N ILE A 360 25.41 -11.38 -8.72
CA ILE A 360 26.17 -11.76 -9.92
C ILE A 360 25.96 -13.24 -10.26
N GLY A 361 26.03 -14.12 -9.26
CA GLY A 361 25.79 -15.56 -9.46
C GLY A 361 24.38 -15.85 -9.95
N ALA A 362 23.37 -15.25 -9.32
CA ALA A 362 21.96 -15.38 -9.68
C ALA A 362 21.68 -14.84 -11.09
N TYR A 363 22.29 -13.72 -11.46
CA TYR A 363 22.20 -13.18 -12.82
C TYR A 363 22.67 -14.20 -13.86
N PHE A 364 23.89 -14.75 -13.70
CA PHE A 364 24.42 -15.72 -14.66
C PHE A 364 23.63 -17.03 -14.67
N TYR A 365 23.21 -17.50 -13.50
CA TYR A 365 22.38 -18.70 -13.39
C TYR A 365 21.07 -18.52 -14.16
N THR A 366 20.31 -17.47 -13.88
CA THR A 366 19.02 -17.18 -14.51
C THR A 366 19.19 -16.97 -16.02
N ALA A 367 20.18 -16.17 -16.44
CA ALA A 367 20.45 -15.91 -17.86
C ALA A 367 20.81 -17.18 -18.66
N ILE A 368 21.41 -18.20 -18.03
CA ILE A 368 21.82 -19.44 -18.69
C ILE A 368 20.71 -20.49 -18.64
N ILE A 369 20.07 -20.67 -17.49
CA ILE A 369 19.08 -21.73 -17.25
C ILE A 369 17.72 -21.34 -17.83
N GLU A 370 17.28 -20.11 -17.61
CA GLU A 370 15.97 -19.64 -18.07
C GLU A 370 16.03 -18.95 -19.44
N MET A 371 17.24 -18.65 -19.91
CA MET A 371 17.48 -17.95 -21.18
C MET A 371 16.77 -16.58 -21.29
N ASP A 372 16.50 -15.94 -20.15
CA ASP A 372 15.85 -14.63 -20.07
C ASP A 372 16.74 -13.61 -19.35
N LEU A 373 17.22 -12.61 -20.10
CA LEU A 373 18.05 -11.53 -19.58
C LEU A 373 17.24 -10.51 -18.76
N ASN A 374 15.94 -10.38 -19.00
CA ASN A 374 15.08 -9.50 -18.20
C ASN A 374 14.81 -10.11 -16.84
N ALA A 375 14.52 -11.42 -16.77
CA ALA A 375 14.42 -12.15 -15.50
C ALA A 375 15.76 -12.10 -14.73
N ALA A 376 16.89 -12.32 -15.41
CA ALA A 376 18.22 -12.18 -14.82
C ALA A 376 18.49 -10.76 -14.30
N ARG A 377 18.03 -9.73 -15.02
CA ARG A 377 18.13 -8.34 -14.58
C ARG A 377 17.32 -8.08 -13.31
N GLN A 378 16.08 -8.57 -13.27
CA GLN A 378 15.19 -8.40 -12.12
C GLN A 378 15.79 -9.01 -10.86
N ILE A 379 16.26 -10.26 -10.90
CA ILE A 379 16.86 -10.90 -9.72
C ILE A 379 18.14 -10.18 -9.26
N TYR A 380 18.93 -9.64 -10.20
CA TYR A 380 20.10 -8.83 -9.87
C TYR A 380 19.71 -7.54 -9.13
N ASP A 381 18.72 -6.81 -9.63
CA ASP A 381 18.26 -5.56 -9.01
C ASP A 381 17.65 -5.83 -7.61
N TYR A 382 16.86 -6.91 -7.46
CA TYR A 382 16.35 -7.35 -6.16
C TYR A 382 17.46 -7.65 -5.14
N LEU A 383 18.54 -8.30 -5.57
CA LEU A 383 19.63 -8.68 -4.67
C LEU A 383 20.59 -7.52 -4.33
N THR A 384 20.57 -6.46 -5.15
CA THR A 384 21.46 -5.28 -4.98
C THR A 384 20.77 -4.05 -4.42
N THR A 385 19.44 -4.05 -4.37
CA THR A 385 18.67 -2.96 -3.75
C THR A 385 18.76 -3.01 -2.23
N GLU A 386 18.85 -1.83 -1.62
CA GLU A 386 18.82 -1.66 -0.17
C GLU A 386 17.48 -2.14 0.40
N THR A 387 17.54 -3.04 1.38
CA THR A 387 16.39 -3.85 1.81
C THR A 387 15.27 -3.05 2.44
N THR A 388 15.54 -1.89 3.08
CA THR A 388 14.47 -1.01 3.56
C THR A 388 13.70 -0.34 2.44
N ARG A 389 14.27 -0.19 1.23
CA ARG A 389 13.53 0.27 0.04
C ARG A 389 12.82 -0.87 -0.70
N LEU A 390 13.19 -2.12 -0.43
CA LEU A 390 12.73 -3.27 -1.20
C LEU A 390 11.64 -4.06 -0.46
N LEU A 391 11.90 -4.49 0.77
CA LEU A 391 11.11 -5.46 1.51
C LEU A 391 10.18 -4.75 2.50
N PRO A 392 8.84 -4.88 2.35
CA PRO A 392 7.85 -4.29 3.25
C PRO A 392 8.13 -4.53 4.74
N ALA A 393 8.45 -5.77 5.11
CA ALA A 393 8.67 -6.17 6.51
C ALA A 393 9.93 -5.50 7.10
N VAL A 394 11.01 -5.42 6.32
CA VAL A 394 12.27 -4.77 6.73
C VAL A 394 12.09 -3.26 6.90
N ALA A 395 11.30 -2.64 6.02
CA ALA A 395 10.95 -1.23 6.14
C ALA A 395 10.12 -0.94 7.39
N PHE A 396 9.08 -1.75 7.62
CA PHE A 396 8.23 -1.66 8.80
C PHE A 396 9.05 -1.73 10.09
N ASP A 397 9.96 -2.70 10.19
CA ASP A 397 10.85 -2.86 11.34
C ASP A 397 11.86 -1.72 11.48
N ALA A 398 12.50 -1.30 10.38
CA ALA A 398 13.50 -0.24 10.43
C ALA A 398 12.91 1.09 10.90
N ILE A 399 11.74 1.48 10.39
CA ILE A 399 11.06 2.70 10.82
C ILE A 399 10.49 2.52 12.22
N GLY A 400 9.88 1.37 12.51
CA GLY A 400 9.21 1.12 13.77
C GLY A 400 10.16 1.07 14.97
N GLU A 401 11.29 0.38 14.84
CA GLU A 401 12.34 0.43 15.86
C GLU A 401 12.90 1.84 16.04
N ASP A 402 13.01 2.60 14.95
CA ASP A 402 13.50 3.97 15.02
C ASP A 402 12.51 4.89 15.75
N LEU A 403 11.20 4.75 15.50
CA LEU A 403 10.14 5.41 16.27
C LEU A 403 10.25 5.10 17.76
N LEU A 404 10.41 3.82 18.13
CA LEU A 404 10.58 3.41 19.52
C LEU A 404 11.87 3.98 20.14
N ARG A 405 12.97 4.05 19.40
CA ARG A 405 14.22 4.68 19.90
C ARG A 405 14.05 6.19 20.08
N LEU A 406 13.35 6.87 19.18
CA LEU A 406 13.07 8.31 19.26
C LEU A 406 12.27 8.63 20.53
N THR A 407 11.22 7.86 20.83
CA THR A 407 10.36 8.11 22.00
C THR A 407 11.02 7.76 23.33
N ASN A 408 11.93 6.78 23.34
CA ASN A 408 12.69 6.42 24.54
C ASN A 408 13.96 7.27 24.75
N GLY A 409 14.24 8.26 23.89
CA GLY A 409 15.46 9.07 23.99
C GLY A 409 16.75 8.28 23.73
N GLN A 410 16.64 7.16 23.01
CA GLN A 410 17.73 6.21 22.72
C GLN A 410 18.32 6.39 21.32
N ALA A 411 17.99 7.50 20.64
CA ALA A 411 18.56 7.78 19.34
C ALA A 411 20.08 7.97 19.43
N THR A 412 20.83 7.21 18.63
CA THR A 412 22.30 7.23 18.61
C THR A 412 22.90 8.31 17.69
N ARG A 413 22.03 9.09 17.03
CA ARG A 413 22.40 10.11 16.04
C ARG A 413 21.86 11.48 16.46
N SER A 414 22.45 12.53 15.88
CA SER A 414 21.85 13.87 15.94
C SER A 414 20.54 13.87 15.16
N LEU A 415 19.46 14.28 15.82
CA LEU A 415 18.13 14.36 15.21
C LEU A 415 18.02 15.57 14.27
N SER A 416 17.42 15.35 13.11
CA SER A 416 16.98 16.40 12.19
C SER A 416 15.86 17.24 12.82
N ASN A 417 15.45 18.31 12.14
CA ASN A 417 14.33 19.12 12.61
C ASN A 417 13.01 18.31 12.61
N TYR A 418 12.76 17.58 11.52
CA TYR A 418 11.60 16.71 11.40
C TYR A 418 11.57 15.63 12.50
N GLU A 419 12.71 14.95 12.74
CA GLU A 419 12.81 13.92 13.77
C GLU A 419 12.57 14.47 15.18
N LYS A 420 13.00 15.70 15.47
CA LYS A 420 12.74 16.37 16.76
C LYS A 420 11.26 16.70 16.92
N ILE A 421 10.62 17.24 15.89
CA ILE A 421 9.19 17.57 15.93
C ILE A 421 8.39 16.28 16.07
N LEU A 422 8.72 15.23 15.31
CA LEU A 422 8.09 13.92 15.42
C LEU A 422 8.25 13.34 16.84
N ALA A 423 9.48 13.25 17.34
CA ALA A 423 9.74 12.71 18.67
C ALA A 423 9.05 13.51 19.79
N ASP A 424 8.95 14.84 19.67
CA ASP A 424 8.18 15.66 20.62
C ASP A 424 6.66 15.48 20.48
N SER A 425 6.18 15.17 19.28
CA SER A 425 4.75 15.08 18.98
C SER A 425 4.12 13.77 19.44
N ILE A 426 4.86 12.67 19.52
CA ILE A 426 4.28 11.33 19.81
C ILE A 426 3.76 11.26 21.25
N GLU A 427 2.50 10.89 21.42
CA GLU A 427 1.84 10.69 22.73
C GLU A 427 1.72 9.21 23.10
N ALA A 428 1.56 8.33 22.10
CA ALA A 428 1.47 6.88 22.28
C ALA A 428 1.88 6.15 21.00
N ILE A 429 2.37 4.91 21.15
CA ILE A 429 2.69 3.99 20.06
C ILE A 429 1.92 2.69 20.26
N TRP A 430 1.21 2.27 19.22
CA TRP A 430 0.38 1.08 19.19
C TRP A 430 0.90 0.09 18.16
N PHE A 431 0.97 -1.19 18.51
CA PHE A 431 0.99 -2.27 17.55
C PHE A 431 -0.43 -2.81 17.36
N VAL A 432 -0.86 -3.00 16.11
CA VAL A 432 -2.18 -3.52 15.77
C VAL A 432 -1.99 -4.72 14.87
N ARG A 433 -2.66 -5.82 15.18
CA ARG A 433 -2.72 -7.03 14.36
C ARG A 433 -4.13 -7.18 13.83
N ILE A 434 -4.25 -7.29 12.52
CA ILE A 434 -5.51 -7.36 11.79
C ILE A 434 -5.56 -8.71 11.07
N PRO A 435 -6.52 -9.59 11.41
CA PRO A 435 -6.56 -10.90 10.81
C PRO A 435 -7.06 -10.86 9.37
N GLN A 436 -6.84 -11.96 8.67
CA GLN A 436 -7.45 -12.15 7.35
C GLN A 436 -8.96 -12.40 7.52
N ILE A 437 -9.76 -11.62 6.82
CA ILE A 437 -11.18 -11.85 6.66
C ILE A 437 -11.36 -13.10 5.79
N PRO A 438 -12.09 -14.14 6.26
CA PRO A 438 -12.27 -15.36 5.49
C PRO A 438 -12.91 -15.06 4.12
N SER A 439 -12.33 -15.60 3.06
CA SER A 439 -12.80 -15.45 1.67
C SER A 439 -12.72 -16.78 0.93
N SER A 440 -12.92 -16.76 -0.40
CA SER A 440 -12.63 -17.91 -1.26
C SER A 440 -11.15 -18.25 -1.36
N ARG A 441 -10.25 -17.39 -0.86
CA ARG A 441 -8.80 -17.59 -0.93
C ARG A 441 -8.27 -18.27 0.32
N VAL A 442 -7.15 -18.99 0.17
CA VAL A 442 -6.45 -19.60 1.30
C VAL A 442 -5.89 -18.53 2.24
N TYR A 443 -5.62 -18.93 3.48
CA TYR A 443 -4.99 -18.05 4.45
C TYR A 443 -3.54 -17.77 4.05
N GLY A 444 -3.16 -16.50 4.10
CA GLY A 444 -1.78 -16.05 3.98
C GLY A 444 -1.00 -16.21 5.28
N ASP A 445 0.13 -15.53 5.35
CA ASP A 445 1.06 -15.62 6.48
C ASP A 445 1.76 -14.26 6.72
N ALA A 446 2.64 -14.20 7.72
CA ALA A 446 3.57 -13.09 7.89
C ALA A 446 4.42 -12.88 6.61
N PRO A 447 4.81 -11.64 6.31
CA PRO A 447 5.67 -11.36 5.15
C PRO A 447 7.10 -11.82 5.42
N VAL A 448 7.82 -12.17 4.35
CA VAL A 448 9.24 -12.53 4.46
C VAL A 448 10.13 -11.30 4.73
N TYR A 449 11.19 -11.51 5.51
CA TYR A 449 12.16 -10.49 5.92
C TYR A 449 13.45 -10.52 5.11
N SER A 450 13.68 -11.55 4.29
CA SER A 450 14.88 -11.66 3.48
C SER A 450 14.65 -12.43 2.18
N PHE A 451 15.59 -12.28 1.25
CA PHE A 451 15.57 -13.09 0.02
C PHE A 451 15.82 -14.59 0.31
N SER A 452 16.61 -14.92 1.33
CA SER A 452 16.83 -16.32 1.71
C SER A 452 15.53 -16.96 2.21
N GLU A 453 14.81 -16.28 3.09
CA GLU A 453 13.51 -16.74 3.60
C GLU A 453 12.48 -16.86 2.46
N TYR A 454 12.50 -15.93 1.50
CA TYR A 454 11.70 -16.03 0.29
C TYR A 454 11.96 -17.34 -0.47
N LEU A 455 13.24 -17.68 -0.69
CA LEU A 455 13.61 -18.93 -1.38
C LEU A 455 13.31 -20.20 -0.58
N GLU A 456 13.32 -20.12 0.75
CA GLU A 456 12.95 -21.23 1.64
C GLU A 456 11.42 -21.46 1.65
N THR A 457 10.65 -20.40 1.43
CA THR A 457 9.18 -20.43 1.46
C THR A 457 8.58 -20.75 0.10
N ALA A 458 9.14 -20.19 -0.99
CA ALA A 458 8.65 -20.43 -2.34
C ALA A 458 9.02 -21.85 -2.84
N PRO A 459 8.16 -22.47 -3.68
CA PRO A 459 8.53 -23.72 -4.35
C PRO A 459 9.83 -23.59 -5.14
N ALA A 460 10.68 -24.62 -5.09
CA ALA A 460 11.96 -24.61 -5.79
C ALA A 460 11.79 -24.65 -7.32
N ASP A 461 10.71 -25.27 -7.81
CA ASP A 461 10.34 -25.29 -9.22
C ASP A 461 9.46 -24.07 -9.55
N ARG A 462 9.89 -23.25 -10.51
CA ARG A 462 9.14 -22.06 -10.94
C ARG A 462 7.85 -22.41 -11.68
N ASP A 463 7.75 -23.60 -12.26
CA ASP A 463 6.50 -24.05 -12.89
C ASP A 463 5.40 -24.36 -11.86
N GLU A 464 5.76 -24.51 -10.58
CA GLU A 464 4.82 -24.64 -9.46
C GLU A 464 4.37 -23.27 -8.91
N TRP A 465 4.93 -22.17 -9.42
CA TRP A 465 4.55 -20.85 -8.96
C TRP A 465 3.19 -20.45 -9.52
N VAL A 466 2.32 -19.95 -8.65
CA VAL A 466 1.06 -19.35 -9.05
C VAL A 466 1.33 -17.89 -9.36
N THR A 467 1.34 -17.55 -10.64
CA THR A 467 1.49 -16.17 -11.13
C THR A 467 0.27 -15.81 -11.98
N LEU A 468 -0.08 -14.53 -12.02
CA LEU A 468 -1.17 -14.02 -12.84
C LEU A 468 -0.61 -13.03 -13.85
N GLU A 469 -0.62 -13.40 -15.12
CA GLU A 469 -0.30 -12.44 -16.19
C GLU A 469 -1.36 -11.34 -16.22
N LEU A 470 -0.90 -10.10 -16.01
CA LEU A 470 -1.75 -8.92 -16.02
C LEU A 470 -1.72 -8.25 -17.40
N ALA A 471 -2.89 -7.87 -17.88
CA ALA A 471 -2.99 -7.10 -19.12
C ALA A 471 -2.39 -5.69 -18.95
N GLU A 472 -1.70 -5.20 -19.97
CA GLU A 472 -1.26 -3.81 -20.01
C GLU A 472 -2.46 -2.87 -20.15
N ARG A 473 -2.39 -1.72 -19.48
CA ARG A 473 -3.39 -0.67 -19.59
C ARG A 473 -3.13 0.16 -20.84
N ASN A 474 -4.17 0.42 -21.63
CA ASN A 474 -4.07 1.25 -22.83
C ASN A 474 -3.99 2.74 -22.47
N ILE A 475 -2.81 3.19 -22.03
CA ILE A 475 -2.54 4.58 -21.67
C ILE A 475 -2.22 5.37 -22.95
N ALA A 476 -2.90 6.50 -23.15
CA ALA A 476 -2.63 7.37 -24.29
C ALA A 476 -1.21 7.94 -24.19
N ALA A 477 -0.45 7.93 -25.30
CA ALA A 477 0.92 8.47 -25.31
C ALA A 477 1.00 9.94 -24.86
N SER A 478 -0.07 10.72 -25.07
CA SER A 478 -0.21 12.10 -24.61
C SER A 478 -0.21 12.27 -23.09
N PHE A 479 -0.40 11.19 -22.31
CA PHE A 479 -0.39 11.24 -20.85
C PHE A 479 1.00 11.21 -20.25
N HIS A 480 2.00 10.78 -21.04
CA HIS A 480 3.40 10.85 -20.68
C HIS A 480 3.95 12.21 -21.09
N GLU A 481 3.96 13.16 -20.16
CA GLU A 481 4.43 14.53 -20.41
C GLU A 481 5.94 14.57 -20.68
N GLN A 482 6.69 13.64 -20.10
CA GLN A 482 8.13 13.52 -20.25
C GLN A 482 8.61 12.07 -20.03
N PRO A 483 9.85 11.74 -20.43
CA PRO A 483 10.44 10.44 -20.10
C PRO A 483 10.51 10.23 -18.58
N PRO A 484 10.26 9.01 -18.09
CA PRO A 484 10.35 8.72 -16.67
C PRO A 484 11.78 8.88 -16.15
N VAL A 485 11.94 9.35 -14.92
CA VAL A 485 13.25 9.56 -14.27
C VAL A 485 13.99 8.24 -14.00
N ASN A 486 13.25 7.12 -13.94
CA ASN A 486 13.75 5.76 -13.76
C ASN A 486 13.35 4.85 -14.95
N PRO A 487 13.87 5.10 -16.17
CA PRO A 487 13.53 4.28 -17.32
C PRO A 487 13.94 2.81 -17.09
N LYS A 488 13.23 1.88 -17.76
CA LYS A 488 13.54 0.45 -17.70
C LYS A 488 15.04 0.23 -17.97
N PRO A 489 15.78 -0.38 -17.03
CA PRO A 489 17.23 -0.45 -17.14
C PRO A 489 17.65 -1.48 -18.20
N HIS A 490 18.87 -1.34 -18.72
CA HIS A 490 19.42 -2.30 -19.69
C HIS A 490 19.48 -3.72 -19.08
N PRO A 491 19.12 -4.79 -19.83
CA PRO A 491 19.08 -6.15 -19.28
C PRO A 491 20.42 -6.62 -18.71
N ILE A 492 21.54 -6.18 -19.28
CA ILE A 492 22.88 -6.50 -18.79
C ILE A 492 23.41 -5.34 -17.92
N PRO A 493 23.58 -5.51 -16.59
CA PRO A 493 24.09 -4.47 -15.72
C PRO A 493 25.62 -4.28 -15.90
N TRP A 494 26.12 -3.06 -15.64
CA TRP A 494 27.53 -2.71 -15.86
C TRP A 494 28.55 -3.65 -15.19
N PRO A 495 28.36 -4.09 -13.94
CA PRO A 495 29.27 -5.06 -13.33
C PRO A 495 29.38 -6.37 -14.11
N ILE A 496 28.27 -6.86 -14.70
CA ILE A 496 28.27 -8.06 -15.55
C ILE A 496 28.99 -7.78 -16.88
N VAL A 497 28.77 -6.60 -17.48
CA VAL A 497 29.50 -6.16 -18.68
C VAL A 497 31.01 -6.21 -18.44
N LEU A 498 31.49 -5.67 -17.30
CA LEU A 498 32.91 -5.69 -16.93
C LEU A 498 33.45 -7.11 -16.76
N ILE A 499 32.68 -8.02 -16.14
CA ILE A 499 33.07 -9.43 -15.99
C ILE A 499 33.19 -10.10 -17.38
N LEU A 500 32.21 -9.89 -18.27
CA LEU A 500 32.23 -10.44 -19.62
C LEU A 500 33.40 -9.91 -20.46
N PHE A 501 33.71 -8.62 -20.37
CA PHE A 501 34.89 -8.05 -21.01
C PHE A 501 36.19 -8.63 -20.45
N GLY A 502 36.29 -8.79 -19.13
CA GLY A 502 37.44 -9.41 -18.47
C GLY A 502 37.67 -10.86 -18.91
N LEU A 503 36.60 -11.67 -18.95
CA LEU A 503 36.65 -13.06 -19.43
C LEU A 503 37.06 -13.13 -20.91
N SER A 504 36.49 -12.27 -21.75
CA SER A 504 36.85 -12.20 -23.17
C SER A 504 38.32 -11.84 -23.38
N GLY A 505 38.83 -10.87 -22.63
CA GLY A 505 40.24 -10.50 -22.63
C GLY A 505 41.14 -11.65 -22.19
N PHE A 506 40.75 -12.38 -21.14
CA PHE A 506 41.46 -13.56 -20.67
C PHE A 506 41.50 -14.67 -21.73
N ILE A 507 40.37 -14.98 -22.37
CA ILE A 507 40.28 -15.96 -23.47
C ILE A 507 41.22 -15.55 -24.61
N ILE A 508 41.22 -14.29 -25.04
CA ILE A 508 42.11 -13.79 -26.09
C ILE A 508 43.58 -13.97 -25.69
N LEU A 509 43.94 -13.69 -24.43
CA LEU A 509 45.31 -13.88 -23.93
C LEU A 509 45.73 -15.35 -23.91
N VAL A 510 44.84 -16.25 -23.49
CA VAL A 510 45.06 -17.70 -23.51
C VAL A 510 45.22 -18.20 -24.94
N PHE A 511 44.33 -17.83 -25.86
CA PHE A 511 44.43 -18.17 -27.29
C PHE A 511 45.73 -17.64 -27.89
N ARG A 512 46.12 -16.39 -27.60
CA ARG A 512 47.41 -15.83 -28.07
C ARG A 512 48.61 -16.60 -27.53
N ARG A 513 48.58 -17.04 -26.27
CA ARG A 513 49.64 -17.89 -25.69
C ARG A 513 49.69 -19.26 -26.35
N LEU A 514 48.53 -19.89 -26.57
CA LEU A 514 48.43 -21.19 -27.23
C LEU A 514 48.95 -21.11 -28.68
N ILE A 515 48.51 -20.11 -29.47
CA ILE A 515 48.99 -19.90 -30.85
C ILE A 515 50.51 -19.68 -30.88
N LYS A 516 51.06 -18.84 -29.99
CA LYS A 516 52.52 -18.66 -29.86
C LYS A 516 53.25 -19.96 -29.49
N HIS A 517 52.63 -20.81 -28.67
CA HIS A 517 53.22 -22.10 -28.27
C HIS A 517 53.22 -23.11 -29.43
N PHE A 518 52.14 -23.20 -30.20
CA PHE A 518 52.06 -24.07 -31.39
C PHE A 518 52.90 -23.56 -32.57
N SER A 519 53.04 -22.24 -32.73
CA SER A 519 53.92 -21.63 -33.75
C SER A 519 55.42 -21.81 -33.48
N ARG A 520 55.83 -22.17 -32.25
CA ARG A 520 57.23 -22.45 -31.89
C ARG A 520 57.60 -23.95 -31.97
N ARG A 521 56.63 -24.82 -32.28
CA ARG A 521 56.80 -26.28 -32.43
C ARG A 521 56.77 -26.75 -33.89
N LYS A 522 56.62 -25.83 -34.84
CA LYS A 522 57.02 -25.99 -36.24
C LYS A 522 58.36 -25.28 -36.42
#